data_AF-A0A947G386-F1
#
_entry.id   AF-A0A947G386-F1
#
_cell.length_a   1.000
_cell.length_b   1.000
_cell.length_c   1.000
_cell.angle_alpha   90.00
_cell.angle_beta   90.00
_cell.angle_gamma   90.00
#
_symmetry.space_group_name_H-M   'P 1'
#
loop_
_entity.id
_entity.type
_entity.pdbx_description
1 polymer ?
#
loop_
_entity_poly.entity_id
_entity_poly.type
_entity_poly.pdbx_seq_one_letter_code
_entity_poly.pdbx_strand_id
1 'polypeptide(L)'
;MSRSPHTAPPRSSRSIPSGGVQVPLVAVLVIGIGLFAIGVGVGRSIAVRDAGSSGGSPVVAASGNAEAEPTPVVAEPAPITSTPAAPSFAFDPPELDFGIVGPKDELTASFRVVNTGVEPLRVLAMKPSCSCTTLENLAGVVLEPGKSRTLTAIVDPRDYPGEKITTIRFLFAGHDPVDYSIRSVVMRAVVTDPPYLSALEQSSGRYEVSSADGTPFRILGVNGERPAHADDFDPDRDDARNRYLLAWDVTGYDPTTCRDEQGRPMPKWWAIETDHPDAPVIDLRMRHQPCTALELPRAGRQWLIDTTRTLLGVMEPGSSREFSVEAKWLPRARVASAFAITRVEAVSDDFTAELVDTIDGEASQTCRVRVTVDPDHRGLVYGDVRFFSRVPGQSQAVTVIARVPRPGEERGR
;
A
#
# COMPACT_ATOMS: atom_id res chain seq x y z
N MET A 1 62.23 55.70 23.86
CA MET A 1 62.02 54.45 24.63
C MET A 1 60.63 53.94 24.25
N SER A 2 60.35 52.74 23.78
CA SER A 2 61.10 51.55 23.40
C SER A 2 60.17 50.79 22.44
N ARG A 3 60.60 50.52 21.20
CA ARG A 3 59.92 49.55 20.30
C ARG A 3 60.51 48.18 20.60
N SER A 4 59.65 47.18 20.82
CA SER A 4 59.98 45.76 20.73
C SER A 4 58.76 44.95 20.25
N PRO A 5 58.98 43.80 19.60
CA PRO A 5 58.22 43.42 18.40
C PRO A 5 57.30 42.21 18.56
N HIS A 6 56.39 42.07 17.59
CA HIS A 6 55.58 40.88 17.35
C HIS A 6 56.44 39.66 17.01
N THR A 7 56.21 38.55 17.72
CA THR A 7 56.77 37.23 17.42
C THR A 7 55.64 36.29 17.00
N ALA A 8 55.73 35.78 15.76
CA ALA A 8 54.83 34.76 15.23
C ALA A 8 55.22 33.35 15.74
N PRO A 9 54.26 32.42 15.93
CA PRO A 9 54.57 31.04 16.33
C PRO A 9 55.05 30.16 15.15
N PRO A 10 55.84 29.10 15.43
CA PRO A 10 56.60 28.38 14.42
C PRO A 10 55.80 27.35 13.62
N ARG A 11 56.12 27.24 12.32
CA ARG A 11 55.73 26.14 11.43
C ARG A 11 56.44 24.86 11.85
N SER A 12 55.70 23.85 12.31
CA SER A 12 56.23 22.50 12.49
C SER A 12 56.13 21.71 11.18
N SER A 13 57.28 21.47 10.55
CA SER A 13 57.44 20.46 9.51
C SER A 13 57.37 19.06 10.13
N ARG A 14 56.30 18.30 9.87
CA ARG A 14 56.27 16.86 10.10
C ARG A 14 56.45 16.14 8.77
N SER A 15 57.56 15.41 8.68
CA SER A 15 57.85 14.41 7.67
C SER A 15 56.84 13.27 7.73
N ILE A 16 56.31 12.90 6.57
CA ILE A 16 55.43 11.75 6.37
C ILE A 16 56.32 10.51 6.16
N PRO A 17 56.21 9.44 6.98
CA PRO A 17 56.86 8.18 6.66
C PRO A 17 56.07 7.44 5.57
N SER A 18 56.75 7.14 4.47
CA SER A 18 56.28 6.27 3.39
C SER A 18 56.21 4.81 3.88
N GLY A 19 55.04 4.40 4.34
CA GLY A 19 54.71 2.99 4.57
C GLY A 19 54.15 2.37 3.30
N GLY A 20 54.96 1.58 2.61
CA GLY A 20 54.50 0.75 1.50
C GLY A 20 53.60 -0.38 2.02
N VAL A 21 52.35 -0.41 1.56
CA VAL A 21 51.45 -1.56 1.73
C VAL A 21 51.38 -2.27 0.39
N GLN A 22 51.91 -3.50 0.35
CA GLN A 22 51.73 -4.42 -0.76
C GLN A 22 50.26 -4.87 -0.82
N VAL A 23 49.60 -4.61 -1.94
CA VAL A 23 48.27 -5.15 -2.26
C VAL A 23 48.47 -6.49 -2.97
N PRO A 24 47.93 -7.62 -2.48
CA PRO A 24 47.99 -8.87 -3.22
C PRO A 24 46.98 -8.84 -4.37
N LEU A 25 47.50 -9.13 -5.56
CA LEU A 25 46.79 -9.34 -6.81
C LEU A 25 45.89 -10.59 -6.68
N VAL A 26 44.57 -10.42 -6.62
CA VAL A 26 43.63 -11.54 -6.75
C VAL A 26 43.29 -11.73 -8.22
N ALA A 27 43.69 -12.89 -8.76
CA ALA A 27 43.42 -13.30 -10.11
C ALA A 27 41.92 -13.56 -10.33
N VAL A 28 41.33 -12.87 -11.31
CA VAL A 28 39.97 -13.15 -11.82
C VAL A 28 40.09 -14.21 -12.91
N LEU A 29 39.57 -15.41 -12.63
CA LEU A 29 39.43 -16.50 -13.58
C LEU A 29 38.19 -16.24 -14.46
N VAL A 30 38.40 -15.89 -15.73
CA VAL A 30 37.35 -15.81 -16.74
C VAL A 30 37.05 -17.22 -17.24
N ILE A 31 35.91 -17.77 -16.84
CA ILE A 31 35.35 -18.99 -17.44
C ILE A 31 34.45 -18.54 -18.59
N GLY A 32 34.90 -18.82 -19.82
CA GLY A 32 34.11 -18.64 -21.04
C GLY A 32 32.94 -19.60 -21.09
N ILE A 33 31.73 -19.07 -21.24
CA ILE A 33 30.53 -19.84 -21.59
C ILE A 33 30.28 -19.64 -23.08
N GLY A 34 30.31 -20.77 -23.80
CA GLY A 34 30.15 -20.83 -25.24
C GLY A 34 28.76 -20.41 -25.71
N LEU A 35 28.76 -19.76 -26.88
CA LEU A 35 27.60 -19.49 -27.71
C LEU A 35 26.90 -20.80 -28.10
N PHE A 36 25.60 -20.91 -27.81
CA PHE A 36 24.70 -21.80 -28.52
C PHE A 36 23.60 -20.97 -29.17
N ALA A 37 23.66 -20.92 -30.51
CA ALA A 37 22.65 -20.31 -31.35
C ALA A 37 21.42 -21.22 -31.42
N ILE A 38 20.24 -20.66 -31.16
CA ILE A 38 18.96 -21.29 -31.51
C ILE A 38 18.21 -20.32 -32.41
N GLY A 39 17.93 -20.80 -33.62
CA GLY A 39 17.36 -20.04 -34.72
C GLY A 39 15.91 -19.64 -34.51
N VAL A 40 15.60 -18.45 -35.02
CA VAL A 40 14.25 -17.91 -35.19
C VAL A 40 13.63 -18.53 -36.44
N GLY A 41 12.54 -19.27 -36.28
CA GLY A 41 11.68 -19.76 -37.36
C GLY A 41 10.40 -18.95 -37.44
N VAL A 42 10.24 -18.18 -38.52
CA VAL A 42 9.03 -17.46 -38.94
C VAL A 42 8.07 -18.44 -39.63
N GLY A 43 6.77 -18.42 -39.32
CA GLY A 43 5.80 -19.32 -39.96
C GLY A 43 4.32 -18.99 -39.74
N ARG A 44 3.84 -17.98 -40.48
CA ARG A 44 2.51 -17.75 -41.11
C ARG A 44 1.21 -18.34 -40.50
N SER A 45 0.25 -17.43 -40.30
CA SER A 45 -1.19 -17.62 -40.15
C SER A 45 -1.85 -18.26 -41.38
N ILE A 46 -2.84 -19.16 -41.18
CA ILE A 46 -3.96 -19.41 -42.12
C ILE A 46 -5.25 -19.71 -41.33
N ALA A 47 -6.33 -19.13 -41.85
CA ALA A 47 -7.73 -19.08 -41.45
C ALA A 47 -8.43 -20.39 -41.04
N VAL A 48 -9.38 -20.25 -40.10
CA VAL A 48 -10.51 -21.18 -39.90
C VAL A 48 -11.72 -20.58 -40.61
N ARG A 49 -12.39 -21.40 -41.44
CA ARG A 49 -13.70 -21.12 -42.04
C ARG A 49 -14.72 -22.10 -41.47
N ASP A 50 -15.86 -21.57 -41.08
CA ASP A 50 -17.08 -22.28 -40.70
C ASP A 50 -17.81 -22.89 -41.92
N ALA A 51 -18.54 -23.98 -41.62
CA ALA A 51 -19.76 -24.54 -42.23
C ALA A 51 -19.67 -26.07 -42.11
N GLY A 52 -20.65 -26.85 -41.64
CA GLY A 52 -22.08 -26.67 -41.54
C GLY A 52 -22.75 -27.98 -42.00
N SER A 53 -23.72 -28.46 -41.21
CA SER A 53 -24.90 -29.23 -41.63
C SER A 53 -24.83 -30.75 -41.91
N SER A 54 -25.60 -31.45 -41.06
CA SER A 54 -26.68 -32.43 -41.37
C SER A 54 -26.38 -33.79 -42.04
N GLY A 55 -26.75 -34.84 -41.31
CA GLY A 55 -27.92 -35.67 -41.68
C GLY A 55 -27.67 -37.01 -42.38
N GLY A 56 -28.17 -38.10 -41.78
CA GLY A 56 -28.67 -39.27 -42.50
C GLY A 56 -27.89 -40.60 -42.30
N SER A 57 -28.45 -41.48 -41.46
CA SER A 57 -28.29 -42.95 -41.54
C SER A 57 -29.13 -43.49 -42.73
N PRO A 58 -28.99 -44.74 -43.27
CA PRO A 58 -28.93 -46.01 -42.51
C PRO A 58 -28.11 -47.21 -43.09
N VAL A 59 -27.76 -48.15 -42.17
CA VAL A 59 -27.86 -49.65 -42.19
C VAL A 59 -27.21 -50.49 -43.33
N VAL A 60 -26.38 -51.50 -42.99
CA VAL A 60 -26.56 -52.97 -43.24
C VAL A 60 -25.47 -53.83 -42.52
N ALA A 61 -25.97 -54.79 -41.73
CA ALA A 61 -25.54 -56.14 -41.28
C ALA A 61 -24.10 -56.72 -41.41
N ALA A 62 -23.64 -57.40 -40.35
CA ALA A 62 -23.52 -58.89 -40.20
C ALA A 62 -22.64 -59.22 -38.96
N SER A 63 -23.18 -59.79 -37.88
CA SER A 63 -23.38 -61.23 -37.55
C SER A 63 -22.14 -61.94 -36.98
N GLY A 64 -22.27 -62.44 -35.73
CA GLY A 64 -21.37 -63.42 -35.12
C GLY A 64 -21.46 -63.48 -33.59
N ASN A 65 -22.41 -64.23 -33.05
CA ASN A 65 -22.55 -64.53 -31.62
C ASN A 65 -21.49 -65.52 -31.13
N ALA A 66 -20.99 -65.31 -29.91
CA ALA A 66 -20.58 -66.39 -29.02
C ALA A 66 -21.02 -66.03 -27.59
N GLU A 67 -21.84 -66.90 -27.02
CA GLU A 67 -22.56 -66.78 -25.76
C GLU A 67 -21.69 -67.27 -24.60
N ALA A 68 -21.63 -66.50 -23.51
CA ALA A 68 -21.04 -66.89 -22.23
C ALA A 68 -22.01 -66.49 -21.11
N GLU A 69 -22.28 -67.45 -20.21
CA GLU A 69 -23.22 -67.38 -19.09
C GLU A 69 -22.86 -66.27 -18.05
N PRO A 70 -23.85 -65.73 -17.31
CA PRO A 70 -23.67 -64.55 -16.47
C PRO A 70 -23.03 -64.88 -15.11
N THR A 71 -22.02 -64.10 -14.74
CA THR A 71 -21.46 -64.03 -13.38
C THR A 71 -22.34 -63.10 -12.51
N PRO A 72 -22.47 -63.36 -11.19
CA PRO A 72 -23.36 -62.57 -10.34
C PRO A 72 -22.74 -61.21 -10.05
N VAL A 73 -23.49 -60.14 -10.30
CA VAL A 73 -23.10 -58.76 -10.01
C VAL A 73 -23.17 -58.54 -8.49
N VAL A 74 -22.01 -58.39 -7.86
CA VAL A 74 -21.88 -57.83 -6.51
C VAL A 74 -22.24 -56.35 -6.60
N ALA A 75 -23.28 -55.93 -5.87
CA ALA A 75 -23.69 -54.54 -5.80
C ALA A 75 -22.58 -53.69 -5.18
N GLU A 76 -22.14 -52.68 -5.93
CA GLU A 76 -21.20 -51.66 -5.48
C GLU A 76 -21.87 -50.80 -4.40
N PRO A 77 -21.23 -50.58 -3.23
CA PRO A 77 -21.83 -49.78 -2.18
C PRO A 77 -21.88 -48.32 -2.62
N ALA A 78 -23.06 -47.70 -2.47
CA ALA A 78 -23.29 -46.31 -2.81
C ALA A 78 -22.27 -45.38 -2.10
N PRO A 79 -21.78 -44.33 -2.78
CA PRO A 79 -20.89 -43.36 -2.16
C PRO A 79 -21.65 -42.61 -1.07
N ILE A 80 -21.20 -42.77 0.17
CA ILE A 80 -21.58 -41.93 1.30
C ILE A 80 -21.11 -40.50 1.02
N THR A 81 -21.99 -39.69 0.47
CA THR A 81 -21.83 -38.24 0.46
C THR A 81 -22.11 -37.76 1.89
N SER A 82 -21.06 -37.70 2.71
CA SER A 82 -21.08 -36.91 3.93
C SER A 82 -21.21 -35.44 3.53
N THR A 83 -22.43 -34.93 3.48
CA THR A 83 -22.66 -33.49 3.50
C THR A 83 -22.06 -32.96 4.80
N PRO A 84 -21.12 -31.98 4.78
CA PRO A 84 -20.64 -31.39 6.02
C PRO A 84 -21.86 -30.94 6.83
N ALA A 85 -21.94 -31.37 8.09
CA ALA A 85 -23.00 -30.89 8.98
C ALA A 85 -22.97 -29.36 8.97
N ALA A 86 -24.11 -28.73 8.70
CA ALA A 86 -24.19 -27.27 8.70
C ALA A 86 -23.68 -26.72 10.04
N PRO A 87 -22.91 -25.62 10.05
CA PRO A 87 -22.41 -25.05 11.30
C PRO A 87 -23.58 -24.75 12.22
N SER A 88 -23.42 -25.05 13.52
CA SER A 88 -24.41 -24.74 14.58
C SER A 88 -24.47 -23.25 14.92
N PHE A 89 -24.01 -22.40 14.01
CA PHE A 89 -24.03 -20.95 14.12
C PHE A 89 -24.16 -20.32 12.74
N ALA A 90 -24.60 -19.07 12.72
CA ALA A 90 -24.73 -18.26 11.51
C ALA A 90 -24.31 -16.81 11.78
N PHE A 91 -23.91 -16.10 10.72
CA PHE A 91 -23.77 -14.66 10.75
C PHE A 91 -24.94 -13.98 10.05
N ASP A 92 -25.35 -12.82 10.56
CA ASP A 92 -26.47 -12.04 10.04
C ASP A 92 -26.13 -10.54 10.03
N PRO A 93 -25.86 -9.93 8.85
CA PRO A 93 -25.77 -10.58 7.53
C PRO A 93 -24.57 -11.54 7.42
N PRO A 94 -24.54 -12.47 6.44
CA PRO A 94 -23.46 -13.46 6.28
C PRO A 94 -22.10 -12.84 5.96
N GLU A 95 -22.08 -11.61 5.46
CA GLU A 95 -20.90 -10.80 5.17
C GLU A 95 -21.30 -9.31 5.20
N LEU A 96 -20.30 -8.43 5.30
CA LEU A 96 -20.50 -6.99 5.11
C LEU A 96 -19.95 -6.57 3.75
N ASP A 97 -20.70 -5.72 3.04
CA ASP A 97 -20.26 -5.10 1.80
C ASP A 97 -20.61 -3.61 1.83
N PHE A 98 -19.58 -2.77 1.85
CA PHE A 98 -19.73 -1.31 1.85
C PHE A 98 -19.88 -0.73 0.44
N GLY A 99 -19.74 -1.54 -0.61
CA GLY A 99 -19.78 -1.05 -1.99
C GLY A 99 -18.63 -0.09 -2.30
N ILE A 100 -18.91 0.94 -3.10
CA ILE A 100 -17.93 1.98 -3.46
C ILE A 100 -17.83 2.99 -2.33
N VAL A 101 -16.61 3.24 -1.88
CA VAL A 101 -16.29 4.12 -0.74
C VAL A 101 -15.15 5.07 -1.09
N GLY A 102 -15.13 6.24 -0.47
CA GLY A 102 -14.02 7.17 -0.51
C GLY A 102 -12.84 6.72 0.36
N PRO A 103 -11.61 7.19 0.07
CA PRO A 103 -10.40 6.88 0.85
C PRO A 103 -10.44 7.23 2.35
N LYS A 104 -11.39 8.05 2.77
CA LYS A 104 -11.49 8.62 4.13
C LYS A 104 -12.87 8.41 4.76
N ASP A 105 -13.70 7.58 4.14
CA ASP A 105 -15.01 7.27 4.69
C ASP A 105 -14.85 6.46 5.98
N GLU A 106 -15.58 6.84 7.02
CA GLU A 106 -15.69 6.03 8.23
C GLU A 106 -16.71 4.92 7.99
N LEU A 107 -16.23 3.71 7.74
CA LEU A 107 -17.08 2.57 7.40
C LEU A 107 -17.50 1.83 8.66
N THR A 108 -18.67 2.16 9.19
CA THR A 108 -19.24 1.51 10.37
C THR A 108 -20.43 0.64 9.99
N ALA A 109 -20.40 -0.65 10.34
CA ALA A 109 -21.54 -1.55 10.15
C ALA A 109 -21.62 -2.59 11.27
N SER A 110 -22.83 -3.08 11.53
CA SER A 110 -23.07 -4.12 12.53
C SER A 110 -23.55 -5.42 11.91
N PHE A 111 -23.10 -6.54 12.48
CA PHE A 111 -23.56 -7.89 12.14
C PHE A 111 -23.72 -8.71 13.42
N ARG A 112 -24.45 -9.82 13.34
CA ARG A 112 -24.74 -10.70 14.47
C ARG A 112 -24.09 -12.05 14.28
N VAL A 113 -23.55 -12.59 15.36
CA VAL A 113 -23.30 -14.03 15.49
C VAL A 113 -24.51 -14.63 16.18
N VAL A 114 -25.12 -15.63 15.55
CA VAL A 114 -26.33 -16.31 16.05
C VAL A 114 -25.99 -17.77 16.30
N ASN A 115 -26.26 -18.27 17.51
CA ASN A 115 -26.21 -19.71 17.78
C ASN A 115 -27.49 -20.36 17.25
N THR A 116 -27.36 -21.14 16.18
CA THR A 116 -28.47 -21.87 15.54
C THR A 116 -28.52 -23.34 15.97
N GLY A 117 -27.57 -23.77 16.79
CA GLY A 117 -27.49 -25.10 17.36
C GLY A 117 -28.35 -25.29 18.61
N VAL A 118 -28.20 -26.48 19.20
CA VAL A 118 -28.91 -26.91 20.42
C VAL A 118 -28.02 -26.90 21.66
N GLU A 119 -26.72 -26.62 21.50
CA GLU A 119 -25.74 -26.51 22.58
C GLU A 119 -25.21 -25.07 22.69
N PRO A 120 -24.71 -24.64 23.86
CA PRO A 120 -24.09 -23.32 24.00
C PRO A 120 -22.85 -23.15 23.10
N LEU A 121 -22.81 -22.05 22.34
CA LEU A 121 -21.68 -21.70 21.46
C LEU A 121 -20.73 -20.75 22.19
N ARG A 122 -19.51 -21.21 22.49
CA ARG A 122 -18.49 -20.38 23.13
C ARG A 122 -17.53 -19.78 22.11
N VAL A 123 -17.39 -18.46 22.14
CA VAL A 123 -16.38 -17.70 21.37
C VAL A 123 -15.04 -17.78 22.12
N LEU A 124 -14.06 -18.46 21.52
CA LEU A 124 -12.72 -18.59 22.11
C LEU A 124 -11.84 -17.38 21.77
N ALA A 125 -11.87 -16.96 20.51
CA ALA A 125 -11.11 -15.83 20.02
C ALA A 125 -11.76 -15.22 18.78
N MET A 126 -11.48 -13.95 18.53
CA MET A 126 -11.83 -13.24 17.31
C MET A 126 -10.69 -12.30 16.94
N LYS A 127 -10.25 -12.32 15.68
CA LYS A 127 -9.13 -11.47 15.21
C LYS A 127 -9.36 -10.99 13.78
N PRO A 128 -9.29 -9.68 13.51
CA PRO A 128 -9.30 -9.19 12.13
C PRO A 128 -8.00 -9.57 11.41
N SER A 129 -8.06 -9.81 10.10
CA SER A 129 -6.90 -10.12 9.27
C SER A 129 -6.02 -8.91 8.97
N CYS A 130 -6.56 -7.71 9.20
CA CYS A 130 -5.94 -6.42 8.98
C CYS A 130 -6.21 -5.49 10.18
N SER A 131 -5.24 -4.65 10.54
CA SER A 131 -5.41 -3.60 11.55
C SER A 131 -6.34 -2.46 11.13
N CYS A 132 -6.77 -2.44 9.87
CA CYS A 132 -7.77 -1.52 9.34
C CYS A 132 -9.19 -1.79 9.88
N THR A 133 -9.41 -2.85 10.65
CA THR A 133 -10.74 -3.18 11.20
C THR A 133 -10.69 -3.17 12.73
N THR A 134 -11.51 -2.31 13.35
CA THR A 134 -11.68 -2.22 14.80
C THR A 134 -13.02 -2.82 15.21
N LEU A 135 -13.01 -3.64 16.28
CA LEU A 135 -14.17 -4.40 16.77
C LEU A 135 -14.14 -4.51 18.31
N GLU A 136 -15.31 -4.67 18.92
CA GLU A 136 -15.42 -5.11 20.33
C GLU A 136 -14.87 -6.55 20.48
N ASN A 137 -14.05 -6.80 21.50
CA ASN A 137 -13.55 -8.15 21.77
C ASN A 137 -14.63 -9.00 22.46
N LEU A 138 -15.04 -10.11 21.82
CA LEU A 138 -16.01 -11.07 22.36
C LEU A 138 -15.38 -12.35 22.91
N ALA A 139 -14.05 -12.43 23.07
CA ALA A 139 -13.40 -13.61 23.62
C ALA A 139 -13.99 -13.99 24.99
N GLY A 140 -14.40 -15.25 25.14
CA GLY A 140 -15.00 -15.78 26.36
C GLY A 140 -16.53 -15.68 26.42
N VAL A 141 -17.18 -14.97 25.50
CA VAL A 141 -18.65 -14.90 25.41
C VAL A 141 -19.23 -16.27 25.09
N VAL A 142 -20.33 -16.63 25.75
CA VAL A 142 -21.12 -17.84 25.49
C VAL A 142 -22.50 -17.44 25.00
N LEU A 143 -22.92 -17.98 23.86
CA LEU A 143 -24.23 -17.78 23.28
C LEU A 143 -25.08 -19.04 23.51
N GLU A 144 -26.11 -18.92 24.33
CA GLU A 144 -27.10 -20.01 24.52
C GLU A 144 -27.84 -20.31 23.20
N PRO A 145 -28.43 -21.51 23.04
CA PRO A 145 -29.22 -21.86 21.86
C PRO A 145 -30.24 -20.79 21.47
N GLY A 146 -30.23 -20.38 20.20
CA GLY A 146 -31.10 -19.33 19.66
C GLY A 146 -30.75 -17.90 20.08
N LYS A 147 -29.70 -17.70 20.89
CA LYS A 147 -29.22 -16.36 21.25
C LYS A 147 -28.20 -15.84 20.24
N SER A 148 -28.05 -14.53 20.24
CA SER A 148 -27.14 -13.82 19.34
C SER A 148 -26.38 -12.73 20.06
N ARG A 149 -25.23 -12.35 19.51
CA ARG A 149 -24.51 -11.15 19.90
C ARG A 149 -24.27 -10.28 18.67
N THR A 150 -24.62 -9.00 18.78
CA THR A 150 -24.30 -7.99 17.77
C THR A 150 -22.86 -7.54 17.96
N LEU A 151 -22.15 -7.36 16.85
CA LEU A 151 -20.84 -6.75 16.75
C LEU A 151 -20.94 -5.51 15.87
N THR A 152 -20.14 -4.50 16.18
CA THR A 152 -19.94 -3.34 15.33
C THR A 152 -18.51 -3.35 14.81
N ALA A 153 -18.36 -3.40 13.49
CA ALA A 153 -17.11 -3.27 12.77
C ALA A 153 -16.93 -1.82 12.31
N ILE A 154 -15.78 -1.25 12.63
CA ILE A 154 -15.32 0.03 12.09
C ILE A 154 -14.14 -0.25 11.18
N VAL A 155 -14.25 0.08 9.90
CA VAL A 155 -13.21 -0.18 8.89
C VAL A 155 -12.64 1.14 8.40
N ASP A 156 -11.32 1.25 8.44
CA ASP A 156 -10.54 2.28 7.74
C ASP A 156 -10.20 1.75 6.33
N PRO A 157 -10.84 2.25 5.26
CA PRO A 157 -10.60 1.76 3.91
C PRO A 157 -9.15 2.00 3.43
N ARG A 158 -8.45 2.95 4.06
CA ARG A 158 -7.16 3.52 3.66
C ARG A 158 -7.17 4.08 2.23
N ASP A 159 -6.24 4.98 1.95
CA ASP A 159 -6.11 5.58 0.61
C ASP A 159 -5.32 4.71 -0.38
N TYR A 160 -5.85 3.52 -0.64
CA TYR A 160 -5.38 2.61 -1.67
C TYR A 160 -6.55 2.21 -2.57
N PRO A 161 -6.70 2.83 -3.75
CA PRO A 161 -7.81 2.52 -4.66
C PRO A 161 -7.92 1.03 -5.02
N GLY A 162 -9.14 0.61 -5.36
CA GLY A 162 -9.47 -0.75 -5.79
C GLY A 162 -10.19 -1.57 -4.72
N GLU A 163 -10.45 -2.83 -5.05
CA GLU A 163 -11.16 -3.76 -4.19
C GLU A 163 -10.36 -4.10 -2.93
N LYS A 164 -11.06 -4.12 -1.79
CA LYS A 164 -10.57 -4.53 -0.48
C LYS A 164 -11.44 -5.64 0.06
N ILE A 165 -10.80 -6.74 0.42
CA ILE A 165 -11.41 -7.84 1.16
C ILE A 165 -10.62 -8.00 2.46
N THR A 166 -11.25 -7.72 3.59
CA THR A 166 -10.73 -8.01 4.92
C THR A 166 -11.61 -9.09 5.57
N THR A 167 -11.05 -9.82 6.53
CA THR A 167 -11.77 -10.90 7.20
C THR A 167 -11.63 -10.79 8.70
N ILE A 168 -12.65 -11.25 9.42
CA ILE A 168 -12.59 -11.47 10.86
C ILE A 168 -12.56 -12.96 11.09
N ARG A 169 -11.45 -13.46 11.62
CA ARG A 169 -11.31 -14.87 11.98
C ARG A 169 -11.92 -15.13 13.34
N PHE A 170 -12.90 -16.02 13.40
CA PHE A 170 -13.52 -16.53 14.60
C PHE A 170 -12.98 -17.92 14.94
N LEU A 171 -12.75 -18.14 16.23
CA LEU A 171 -12.51 -19.45 16.80
C LEU A 171 -13.63 -19.76 17.79
N PHE A 172 -14.46 -20.75 17.50
CA PHE A 172 -15.48 -21.25 18.41
C PHE A 172 -15.05 -22.59 19.01
N ALA A 173 -15.49 -22.87 20.24
CA ALA A 173 -15.20 -24.16 20.86
C ALA A 173 -15.86 -25.29 20.06
N GLY A 174 -15.07 -26.30 19.68
CA GLY A 174 -15.58 -27.46 18.94
C GLY A 174 -15.82 -27.24 17.44
N HIS A 175 -15.38 -26.11 16.89
CA HIS A 175 -15.50 -25.81 15.45
C HIS A 175 -14.16 -25.45 14.83
N ASP A 176 -14.03 -25.70 13.52
CA ASP A 176 -12.91 -25.19 12.73
C ASP A 176 -12.94 -23.66 12.69
N PRO A 177 -11.77 -23.00 12.52
CA PRO A 177 -11.71 -21.56 12.33
C PRO A 177 -12.55 -21.11 11.14
N VAL A 178 -13.29 -20.02 11.31
CA VAL A 178 -14.17 -19.45 10.28
C VAL A 178 -13.83 -17.99 10.05
N ASP A 179 -13.82 -17.57 8.78
CA ASP A 179 -13.56 -16.19 8.38
C ASP A 179 -14.87 -15.50 7.97
N TYR A 180 -15.16 -14.37 8.59
CA TYR A 180 -16.27 -13.48 8.23
C TYR A 180 -15.75 -12.37 7.30
N SER A 181 -16.29 -12.27 6.09
CA SER A 181 -15.79 -11.33 5.07
C SER A 181 -16.41 -9.94 5.17
N ILE A 182 -15.56 -8.93 4.95
CA ILE A 182 -15.94 -7.53 4.79
C ILE A 182 -15.34 -7.02 3.49
N ARG A 183 -16.18 -6.48 2.60
CA ARG A 183 -15.78 -5.96 1.28
C ARG A 183 -16.02 -4.47 1.13
N SER A 184 -15.18 -3.84 0.30
CA SER A 184 -15.36 -2.46 -0.17
C SER A 184 -14.54 -2.23 -1.45
N VAL A 185 -14.90 -1.21 -2.23
CA VAL A 185 -14.13 -0.73 -3.39
C VAL A 185 -13.76 0.72 -3.15
N VAL A 186 -12.49 0.98 -2.89
CA VAL A 186 -12.02 2.36 -2.66
C VAL A 186 -11.87 3.09 -3.98
N MET A 187 -12.61 4.18 -4.17
CA MET A 187 -12.51 5.05 -5.35
C MET A 187 -12.17 6.48 -4.94
N ARG A 188 -11.11 7.03 -5.53
CA ARG A 188 -10.76 8.45 -5.36
C ARG A 188 -11.66 9.31 -6.24
N ALA A 189 -12.08 10.47 -5.73
CA ALA A 189 -12.86 11.43 -6.51
C ALA A 189 -12.06 12.03 -7.69
N VAL A 190 -10.73 12.11 -7.55
CA VAL A 190 -9.80 12.47 -8.64
C VAL A 190 -8.81 11.34 -8.86
N VAL A 191 -8.65 10.92 -10.10
CA VAL A 191 -7.81 9.81 -10.55
C VAL A 191 -6.77 10.27 -11.56
N THR A 192 -5.75 9.45 -11.78
CA THR A 192 -4.71 9.71 -12.78
C THR A 192 -4.53 8.54 -13.73
N ASP A 193 -4.20 8.84 -14.99
CA ASP A 193 -3.80 7.86 -15.99
C ASP A 193 -2.44 8.26 -16.61
N PRO A 194 -1.37 7.47 -16.42
CA PRO A 194 -1.29 6.22 -15.64
C PRO A 194 -1.45 6.44 -14.11
N PRO A 195 -1.70 5.37 -13.33
CA PRO A 195 -1.79 5.44 -11.85
C PRO A 195 -0.42 5.59 -11.15
N TYR A 196 0.66 5.64 -11.92
CA TYR A 196 2.02 5.88 -11.45
C TYR A 196 2.86 6.50 -12.58
N LEU A 197 3.84 7.31 -12.21
CA LEU A 197 4.86 7.78 -13.15
C LEU A 197 6.06 6.84 -13.07
N SER A 198 6.66 6.51 -14.22
CA SER A 198 7.80 5.61 -14.28
C SER A 198 8.98 6.30 -14.94
N ALA A 199 9.94 6.70 -14.11
CA ALA A 199 11.21 7.24 -14.52
C ALA A 199 12.31 6.17 -14.67
N LEU A 200 11.92 4.91 -14.92
CA LEU A 200 12.86 3.79 -15.15
C LEU A 200 13.31 3.71 -16.62
N GLU A 201 12.44 4.11 -17.54
CA GLU A 201 12.64 3.98 -19.00
C GLU A 201 12.73 5.35 -19.70
N GLN A 202 12.23 6.40 -19.06
CA GLN A 202 12.20 7.78 -19.56
C GLN A 202 12.35 8.74 -18.37
N SER A 203 12.75 9.99 -18.60
CA SER A 203 12.93 10.97 -17.50
C SER A 203 11.87 12.08 -17.50
N SER A 204 10.96 12.06 -18.45
CA SER A 204 9.84 12.98 -18.56
C SER A 204 8.70 12.35 -19.37
N GLY A 205 7.50 12.92 -19.30
CA GLY A 205 6.35 12.42 -20.04
C GLY A 205 5.09 13.22 -19.77
N ARG A 206 3.93 12.62 -20.09
CA ARG A 206 2.61 13.20 -19.85
C ARG A 206 1.76 12.24 -19.03
N TYR A 207 0.81 12.79 -18.29
CA TYR A 207 -0.18 12.04 -17.53
C TYR A 207 -1.46 12.84 -17.43
N GLU A 208 -2.56 12.15 -17.31
CA GLU A 208 -3.87 12.75 -17.14
C GLU A 208 -4.26 12.80 -15.67
N VAL A 209 -4.99 13.85 -15.30
CA VAL A 209 -5.70 13.96 -14.04
C VAL A 209 -7.17 14.23 -14.35
N SER A 210 -8.08 13.42 -13.81
CA SER A 210 -9.50 13.51 -14.11
C SER A 210 -10.38 13.29 -12.89
N SER A 211 -11.55 13.94 -12.87
CA SER A 211 -12.57 13.72 -11.86
C SER A 211 -13.35 12.46 -12.22
N ALA A 212 -13.39 11.51 -11.27
CA ALA A 212 -14.12 10.26 -11.38
C ALA A 212 -15.59 10.41 -10.98
N ASP A 213 -15.92 11.44 -10.20
CA ASP A 213 -17.28 11.75 -9.73
C ASP A 213 -18.02 12.77 -10.63
N GLY A 214 -17.33 13.36 -11.62
CA GLY A 214 -17.86 14.35 -12.55
C GLY A 214 -17.77 15.81 -12.07
N THR A 215 -17.35 16.06 -10.82
CA THR A 215 -17.19 17.40 -10.25
C THR A 215 -16.01 18.13 -10.93
N PRO A 216 -16.23 19.28 -11.59
CA PRO A 216 -15.13 20.11 -12.10
C PRO A 216 -14.26 20.62 -10.95
N PHE A 217 -12.96 20.67 -11.17
CA PHE A 217 -11.98 21.11 -10.17
C PHE A 217 -10.81 21.82 -10.85
N ARG A 218 -10.00 22.56 -10.10
CA ARG A 218 -8.73 23.14 -10.53
C ARG A 218 -7.57 22.36 -9.93
N ILE A 219 -6.51 22.22 -10.72
CA ILE A 219 -5.20 21.80 -10.22
C ILE A 219 -4.48 23.05 -9.73
N LEU A 220 -4.14 23.08 -8.44
CA LEU A 220 -3.56 24.24 -7.77
C LEU A 220 -2.02 24.21 -7.79
N GLY A 221 -1.45 23.01 -7.78
CA GLY A 221 -0.01 22.82 -7.74
C GLY A 221 0.39 21.36 -7.92
N VAL A 222 1.62 21.15 -8.37
CA VAL A 222 2.24 19.82 -8.51
C VAL A 222 3.61 19.87 -7.86
N ASN A 223 3.82 19.04 -6.83
CA ASN A 223 5.02 19.07 -5.98
C ASN A 223 5.37 20.47 -5.43
N GLY A 224 4.36 21.28 -5.13
CA GLY A 224 4.52 22.66 -4.64
C GLY A 224 4.79 23.71 -5.71
N GLU A 225 4.93 23.30 -6.98
CA GLU A 225 5.19 24.18 -8.12
C GLU A 225 3.93 24.41 -8.97
N ARG A 226 3.97 25.40 -9.88
CA ARG A 226 2.86 25.65 -10.82
C ARG A 226 2.66 24.44 -11.74
N PRO A 227 1.40 24.00 -12.00
CA PRO A 227 1.16 22.84 -12.86
C PRO A 227 1.68 23.05 -14.28
N ALA A 228 2.40 22.06 -14.81
CA ALA A 228 2.88 22.06 -16.18
C ALA A 228 1.80 21.49 -17.11
N HIS A 229 0.89 22.34 -17.57
CA HIS A 229 -0.15 21.97 -18.54
C HIS A 229 0.47 21.56 -19.88
N ALA A 230 0.10 20.37 -20.35
CA ALA A 230 0.48 19.81 -21.65
C ALA A 230 -0.69 19.80 -22.64
N ASP A 231 -1.84 20.32 -22.23
CA ASP A 231 -3.01 20.67 -23.02
C ASP A 231 -3.08 22.18 -23.30
N ASP A 232 -4.23 22.65 -23.76
CA ASP A 232 -4.52 24.04 -24.06
C ASP A 232 -5.09 24.83 -22.87
N PHE A 233 -5.07 24.26 -21.66
CA PHE A 233 -5.66 24.91 -20.49
C PHE A 233 -4.82 26.11 -20.01
N ASP A 234 -5.47 27.26 -19.90
CA ASP A 234 -4.90 28.46 -19.31
C ASP A 234 -5.47 28.67 -17.90
N PRO A 235 -4.70 28.40 -16.81
CA PRO A 235 -5.21 28.49 -15.44
C PRO A 235 -5.68 29.89 -15.04
N ASP A 236 -5.22 30.94 -15.74
CA ASP A 236 -5.56 32.33 -15.45
C ASP A 236 -6.81 32.81 -16.20
N ARG A 237 -7.29 32.03 -17.19
CA ARG A 237 -8.40 32.43 -18.08
C ARG A 237 -9.54 31.43 -18.15
N ASP A 238 -9.24 30.15 -18.06
CA ASP A 238 -10.22 29.09 -18.25
C ASP A 238 -10.93 28.75 -16.94
N ASP A 239 -12.18 28.33 -17.07
CA ASP A 239 -12.96 27.73 -15.99
C ASP A 239 -12.45 26.33 -15.62
N ALA A 240 -12.76 25.88 -14.40
CA ALA A 240 -12.41 24.54 -13.92
C ALA A 240 -12.93 23.45 -14.88
N ARG A 241 -12.11 22.41 -15.10
CA ARG A 241 -12.41 21.27 -15.98
C ARG A 241 -12.53 20.01 -15.12
N ASN A 242 -13.05 18.94 -15.71
CA ASN A 242 -13.05 17.61 -15.10
C ASN A 242 -11.87 16.74 -15.57
N ARG A 243 -11.00 17.26 -16.45
CA ARG A 243 -9.89 16.54 -17.06
C ARG A 243 -8.77 17.49 -17.47
N TYR A 244 -7.54 17.10 -17.19
CA TYR A 244 -6.33 17.84 -17.47
C TYR A 244 -5.23 16.92 -17.99
N LEU A 245 -4.47 17.37 -19.00
CA LEU A 245 -3.24 16.70 -19.42
C LEU A 245 -2.04 17.49 -18.89
N LEU A 246 -1.24 16.86 -18.04
CA LEU A 246 -0.06 17.46 -17.44
C LEU A 246 1.23 16.82 -17.97
N ALA A 247 2.32 17.57 -17.91
CA ALA A 247 3.68 17.07 -18.11
C ALA A 247 4.36 16.75 -16.77
N TRP A 248 5.21 15.74 -16.76
CA TRP A 248 6.14 15.45 -15.67
C TRP A 248 7.56 15.42 -16.21
N ASP A 249 8.52 15.84 -15.39
CA ASP A 249 9.94 15.88 -15.72
C ASP A 249 10.76 15.69 -14.45
N VAL A 250 11.74 14.78 -14.49
CA VAL A 250 12.69 14.53 -13.40
C VAL A 250 14.15 14.66 -13.85
N THR A 251 14.41 15.24 -15.02
CA THR A 251 15.76 15.48 -15.55
C THR A 251 16.58 16.44 -14.69
N GLY A 252 15.93 17.28 -13.89
CA GLY A 252 16.57 18.18 -12.93
C GLY A 252 17.15 17.50 -11.69
N TYR A 253 16.94 16.20 -11.49
CA TYR A 253 17.51 15.45 -10.37
C TYR A 253 18.77 14.71 -10.77
N ASP A 254 19.83 14.85 -9.98
CA ASP A 254 21.05 14.06 -10.17
C ASP A 254 20.78 12.57 -9.86
N PRO A 255 21.09 11.63 -10.77
CA PRO A 255 20.70 10.23 -10.63
C PRO A 255 21.47 9.46 -9.54
N THR A 256 22.55 10.05 -9.01
CA THR A 256 23.41 9.42 -7.99
C THR A 256 23.03 9.88 -6.59
N THR A 257 22.91 11.19 -6.41
CA THR A 257 22.57 11.86 -5.15
C THR A 257 21.06 11.96 -4.93
N CYS A 258 20.29 11.84 -6.01
CA CYS A 258 18.82 11.87 -6.03
C CYS A 258 18.23 13.20 -5.57
N ARG A 259 18.94 14.31 -5.83
CA ARG A 259 18.58 15.67 -5.42
C ARG A 259 18.56 16.62 -6.60
N ASP A 260 17.71 17.63 -6.53
CA ASP A 260 17.70 18.75 -7.47
C ASP A 260 18.76 19.81 -7.11
N GLU A 261 18.79 20.91 -7.88
CA GLU A 261 19.72 22.03 -7.67
C GLU A 261 19.58 22.70 -6.29
N GLN A 262 18.37 22.66 -5.71
CA GLN A 262 18.07 23.18 -4.38
C GLN A 262 18.37 22.16 -3.28
N GLY A 263 18.85 20.96 -3.64
CA GLY A 263 19.14 19.88 -2.71
C GLY A 263 17.90 19.11 -2.25
N ARG A 264 16.72 19.36 -2.81
CA ARG A 264 15.49 18.64 -2.46
C ARG A 264 15.53 17.23 -3.06
N PRO A 265 15.13 16.19 -2.31
CA PRO A 265 15.14 14.82 -2.83
C PRO A 265 14.06 14.62 -3.90
N MET A 266 14.31 13.71 -4.85
CA MET A 266 13.29 13.29 -5.81
C MET A 266 12.04 12.78 -5.07
N PRO A 267 10.84 13.32 -5.37
CA PRO A 267 9.63 12.95 -4.66
C PRO A 267 9.27 11.50 -4.97
N LYS A 268 9.19 10.67 -3.92
CA LYS A 268 8.70 9.29 -4.01
C LYS A 268 7.22 9.23 -4.43
N TRP A 269 6.47 10.25 -4.04
CA TRP A 269 5.06 10.43 -4.34
C TRP A 269 4.89 11.78 -5.04
N TRP A 270 4.45 11.73 -6.28
CA TRP A 270 4.15 12.90 -7.08
C TRP A 270 2.84 13.50 -6.55
N ALA A 271 2.93 14.59 -5.81
CA ALA A 271 1.80 15.16 -5.09
C ALA A 271 1.12 16.25 -5.93
N ILE A 272 -0.22 16.23 -5.96
CA ILE A 272 -1.04 17.15 -6.74
C ILE A 272 -2.05 17.79 -5.81
N GLU A 273 -1.99 19.11 -5.67
CA GLU A 273 -2.95 19.92 -4.92
C GLU A 273 -4.15 20.25 -5.81
N THR A 274 -5.36 20.09 -5.31
CA THR A 274 -6.60 20.48 -6.02
C THR A 274 -7.55 21.25 -5.11
N ASP A 275 -8.53 21.92 -5.70
CA ASP A 275 -9.68 22.49 -4.98
C ASP A 275 -10.89 21.53 -4.92
N HIS A 276 -10.76 20.30 -5.43
CA HIS A 276 -11.82 19.30 -5.35
C HIS A 276 -12.14 18.99 -3.89
N PRO A 277 -13.41 19.04 -3.44
CA PRO A 277 -13.78 18.90 -2.03
C PRO A 277 -13.30 17.59 -1.42
N ASP A 278 -13.43 16.49 -2.17
CA ASP A 278 -13.03 15.14 -1.71
C ASP A 278 -11.60 14.73 -2.12
N ALA A 279 -10.85 15.60 -2.82
CA ALA A 279 -9.50 15.30 -3.30
C ALA A 279 -8.54 16.50 -3.19
N PRO A 280 -8.47 17.21 -2.04
CA PRO A 280 -7.69 18.44 -1.91
C PRO A 280 -6.18 18.24 -2.12
N VAL A 281 -5.72 17.00 -1.91
CA VAL A 281 -4.42 16.53 -2.34
C VAL A 281 -4.58 15.07 -2.78
N ILE A 282 -4.01 14.73 -3.92
CA ILE A 282 -3.85 13.35 -4.41
C ILE A 282 -2.39 13.09 -4.70
N ASP A 283 -2.05 11.83 -4.90
CA ASP A 283 -0.69 11.45 -5.22
C ASP A 283 -0.59 10.18 -6.08
N LEU A 284 0.49 10.11 -6.85
CA LEU A 284 0.85 8.92 -7.62
C LEU A 284 2.32 8.54 -7.39
N ARG A 285 2.61 7.24 -7.51
CA ARG A 285 3.95 6.71 -7.26
C ARG A 285 4.91 7.16 -8.37
N MET A 286 6.04 7.78 -8.01
CA MET A 286 7.12 8.08 -8.95
C MET A 286 8.17 6.97 -8.92
N ARG A 287 8.19 6.05 -9.89
CA ARG A 287 9.15 4.92 -9.90
C ARG A 287 10.48 5.36 -10.49
N HIS A 288 11.55 5.33 -9.70
CA HIS A 288 12.90 5.60 -10.13
C HIS A 288 13.88 4.79 -9.27
N GLN A 289 14.96 4.29 -9.86
CA GLN A 289 16.01 3.58 -9.12
C GLN A 289 17.35 4.34 -9.27
N PRO A 290 18.04 4.68 -8.17
CA PRO A 290 17.72 4.34 -6.77
C PRO A 290 16.77 5.32 -6.07
N CYS A 291 16.54 6.49 -6.66
CA CYS A 291 16.04 7.67 -5.94
C CYS A 291 14.73 7.54 -5.19
N THR A 292 13.79 6.75 -5.69
CA THR A 292 12.49 6.62 -5.03
C THR A 292 12.22 5.19 -4.57
N ALA A 293 13.25 4.35 -4.45
CA ALA A 293 13.09 2.98 -3.98
C ALA A 293 12.33 2.95 -2.63
N LEU A 294 11.35 2.04 -2.51
CA LEU A 294 10.69 1.81 -1.24
C LEU A 294 11.65 1.08 -0.30
N GLU A 295 11.56 1.39 0.99
CA GLU A 295 12.36 0.73 2.03
C GLU A 295 11.84 -0.69 2.26
N LEU A 296 12.21 -1.60 1.35
CA LEU A 296 11.86 -3.01 1.44
C LEU A 296 12.65 -3.70 2.56
N PRO A 297 12.08 -4.76 3.19
CA PRO A 297 12.79 -5.55 4.19
C PRO A 297 14.11 -6.09 3.64
N ARG A 298 15.23 -5.67 4.22
CA ARG A 298 16.56 -6.26 3.97
C ARG A 298 16.82 -7.39 4.97
N ALA A 299 17.81 -8.24 4.67
CA ALA A 299 18.27 -9.26 5.61
C ALA A 299 18.58 -8.62 6.99
N GLY A 300 18.03 -9.20 8.06
CA GLY A 300 18.18 -8.69 9.42
C GLY A 300 17.09 -7.71 9.89
N ARG A 301 16.24 -7.20 8.99
CA ARG A 301 15.06 -6.40 9.37
C ARG A 301 14.13 -7.23 10.26
N GLN A 302 13.66 -6.64 11.36
CA GLN A 302 12.82 -7.31 12.36
C GLN A 302 11.36 -6.84 12.32
N TRP A 303 11.11 -5.70 11.70
CA TRP A 303 9.78 -5.09 11.64
C TRP A 303 9.58 -4.30 10.35
N LEU A 304 8.34 -4.09 9.95
CA LEU A 304 7.96 -3.31 8.77
C LEU A 304 6.68 -2.53 9.04
N ILE A 305 6.65 -1.28 8.62
CA ILE A 305 5.41 -0.52 8.42
C ILE A 305 5.01 -0.71 6.95
N ASP A 306 3.82 -1.27 6.72
CA ASP A 306 3.29 -1.51 5.36
C ASP A 306 2.83 -0.22 4.68
N THR A 307 2.44 0.76 5.49
CA THR A 307 1.98 2.08 5.08
C THR A 307 3.19 2.92 4.71
N THR A 308 3.29 3.30 3.43
CA THR A 308 4.46 4.02 2.89
C THR A 308 4.21 5.51 2.72
N ARG A 309 2.94 5.92 2.81
CA ARG A 309 2.47 7.31 2.74
C ARG A 309 1.17 7.49 3.52
N THR A 310 0.87 8.72 3.90
CA THR A 310 -0.42 9.15 4.43
C THR A 310 -0.83 10.49 3.83
N LEU A 311 -2.10 10.61 3.40
CA LEU A 311 -2.68 11.86 2.92
C LEU A 311 -3.49 12.51 4.05
N LEU A 312 -2.93 13.53 4.70
CA LEU A 312 -3.62 14.24 5.76
C LEU A 312 -4.72 15.15 5.22
N GLY A 313 -4.74 15.51 3.94
CA GLY A 313 -5.77 16.40 3.36
C GLY A 313 -5.49 17.87 3.65
N VAL A 314 -6.53 18.70 3.76
CA VAL A 314 -6.37 20.12 4.12
C VAL A 314 -6.06 20.26 5.61
N MET A 315 -5.02 21.01 5.92
CA MET A 315 -4.61 21.43 7.26
C MET A 315 -4.54 22.96 7.33
N GLU A 316 -4.71 23.51 8.52
CA GLU A 316 -4.54 24.94 8.76
C GLU A 316 -3.10 25.23 9.21
N PRO A 317 -2.57 26.44 8.96
CA PRO A 317 -1.25 26.83 9.47
C PRO A 317 -1.15 26.64 10.99
N GLY A 318 -0.09 25.99 11.46
CA GLY A 318 0.12 25.71 12.89
C GLY A 318 -0.79 24.62 13.47
N SER A 319 -1.71 24.05 12.68
CA SER A 319 -2.61 23.00 13.17
C SER A 319 -1.93 21.63 13.24
N SER A 320 -2.47 20.79 14.11
CA SER A 320 -2.04 19.40 14.26
C SER A 320 -3.07 18.42 13.72
N ARG A 321 -2.60 17.29 13.19
CA ARG A 321 -3.43 16.13 12.84
C ARG A 321 -2.72 14.84 13.23
N GLU A 322 -3.50 13.89 13.73
CA GLU A 322 -2.99 12.58 14.11
C GLU A 322 -3.26 11.55 13.01
N PHE A 323 -2.33 10.63 12.82
CA PHE A 323 -2.52 9.42 12.03
C PHE A 323 -1.90 8.23 12.75
N SER A 324 -2.36 7.03 12.42
CA SER A 324 -1.83 5.79 12.98
C SER A 324 -1.16 4.96 11.89
N VAL A 325 -0.05 4.32 12.24
CA VAL A 325 0.56 3.28 11.41
C VAL A 325 0.84 2.05 12.25
N GLU A 326 0.88 0.89 11.61
CA GLU A 326 1.20 -0.36 12.28
C GLU A 326 2.61 -0.82 11.90
N ALA A 327 3.48 -0.96 12.90
CA ALA A 327 4.76 -1.64 12.76
C ALA A 327 4.55 -3.14 13.01
N LYS A 328 4.66 -3.96 11.97
CA LYS A 328 4.47 -5.42 12.03
C LYS A 328 5.77 -6.13 12.31
N TRP A 329 5.79 -7.06 13.26
CA TRP A 329 6.93 -7.92 13.57
C TRP A 329 7.08 -9.00 12.50
N LEU A 330 8.26 -9.10 11.90
CA LEU A 330 8.52 -10.11 10.87
C LEU A 330 8.67 -11.49 11.54
N PRO A 331 8.29 -12.61 10.90
CA PRO A 331 8.23 -13.94 11.55
C PRO A 331 9.52 -14.45 12.20
N ARG A 332 10.68 -13.87 11.87
CA ARG A 332 11.99 -14.20 12.49
C ARG A 332 12.30 -13.37 13.74
N ALA A 333 11.43 -12.43 14.09
CA ALA A 333 11.50 -11.59 15.28
C ALA A 333 11.29 -12.46 16.53
N ARG A 334 12.30 -12.54 17.40
CA ARG A 334 12.29 -13.43 18.57
C ARG A 334 11.57 -12.85 19.79
N VAL A 335 11.54 -11.53 19.95
CA VAL A 335 10.98 -10.84 21.13
C VAL A 335 10.33 -9.50 20.73
N ALA A 336 8.99 -9.44 20.68
CA ALA A 336 8.22 -8.27 20.27
C ALA A 336 8.65 -6.95 20.98
N SER A 337 8.87 -6.99 22.30
CA SER A 337 9.25 -5.80 23.09
C SER A 337 10.64 -5.24 22.78
N ALA A 338 11.52 -6.03 22.14
CA ALA A 338 12.82 -5.56 21.67
C ALA A 338 12.70 -4.75 20.37
N PHE A 339 11.57 -4.85 19.65
CA PHE A 339 11.32 -4.19 18.37
C PHE A 339 10.37 -3.01 18.47
N ALA A 340 9.88 -2.71 19.67
CA ALA A 340 9.02 -1.58 19.94
C ALA A 340 9.59 -0.30 19.30
N ILE A 341 8.74 0.38 18.54
CA ILE A 341 8.92 1.75 18.12
C ILE A 341 8.87 2.60 19.38
N THR A 342 9.88 3.44 19.56
CA THR A 342 10.01 4.28 20.75
C THR A 342 10.05 5.75 20.41
N ARG A 343 10.19 6.09 19.12
CA ARG A 343 10.44 7.45 18.69
C ARG A 343 10.12 7.65 17.22
N VAL A 344 9.73 8.87 16.89
CA VAL A 344 9.63 9.36 15.52
C VAL A 344 10.45 10.63 15.36
N GLU A 345 10.86 10.92 14.13
CA GLU A 345 11.44 12.20 13.72
C GLU A 345 10.76 12.69 12.45
N ALA A 346 10.46 13.99 12.38
CA ALA A 346 10.14 14.64 11.11
C ALA A 346 11.41 14.85 10.29
N VAL A 347 11.32 14.61 8.99
CA VAL A 347 12.36 14.83 7.98
C VAL A 347 11.75 15.76 6.93
N SER A 348 11.46 16.97 7.38
CA SER A 348 10.83 18.05 6.63
C SER A 348 11.04 19.35 7.39
N ASP A 349 11.08 20.47 6.68
CA ASP A 349 11.00 21.80 7.28
C ASP A 349 9.53 22.28 7.38
N ASP A 350 8.58 21.60 6.73
CA ASP A 350 7.17 22.00 6.66
C ASP A 350 6.37 21.63 7.91
N PHE A 351 6.87 20.67 8.72
CA PHE A 351 6.14 20.14 9.87
C PHE A 351 7.05 19.49 10.92
N THR A 352 6.53 19.37 12.14
CA THR A 352 7.09 18.56 13.23
C THR A 352 6.26 17.29 13.45
N ALA A 353 6.86 16.25 14.04
CA ALA A 353 6.18 14.99 14.33
C ALA A 353 6.47 14.50 15.75
N GLU A 354 5.43 14.01 16.42
CA GLU A 354 5.47 13.48 17.79
C GLU A 354 4.82 12.10 17.85
N LEU A 355 5.45 11.14 18.54
CA LEU A 355 4.84 9.84 18.84
C LEU A 355 3.94 10.02 20.07
N VAL A 356 2.64 10.09 19.85
CA VAL A 356 1.64 10.37 20.90
C VAL A 356 1.41 9.15 21.78
N ASP A 357 1.24 7.99 21.16
CA ASP A 357 0.94 6.75 21.86
C ASP A 357 1.38 5.53 21.05
N THR A 358 1.59 4.42 21.73
CA THR A 358 1.85 3.10 21.14
C THR A 358 0.98 2.04 21.79
N ILE A 359 0.28 1.26 20.98
CA ILE A 359 -0.54 0.14 21.43
C ILE A 359 0.12 -1.16 20.97
N ASP A 360 0.58 -1.96 21.92
CA ASP A 360 1.21 -3.24 21.64
C ASP A 360 0.17 -4.29 21.22
N GLY A 361 0.43 -4.94 20.10
CA GLY A 361 -0.27 -6.13 19.63
C GLY A 361 0.60 -7.38 19.73
N GLU A 362 0.00 -8.54 19.49
CA GLU A 362 0.70 -9.84 19.53
C GLU A 362 1.86 -9.92 18.52
N ALA A 363 1.64 -9.40 17.31
CA ALA A 363 2.59 -9.46 16.19
C ALA A 363 2.87 -8.07 15.59
N SER A 364 2.53 -7.01 16.29
CA SER A 364 2.69 -5.64 15.81
C SER A 364 2.65 -4.63 16.95
N GLN A 365 2.90 -3.36 16.61
CA GLN A 365 2.63 -2.22 17.46
C GLN A 365 1.99 -1.11 16.62
N THR A 366 0.84 -0.62 17.07
CA THR A 366 0.20 0.55 16.47
C THR A 366 0.83 1.80 17.04
N CYS A 367 1.33 2.68 16.19
CA CYS A 367 1.98 3.93 16.55
C CYS A 367 1.07 5.08 16.14
N ARG A 368 0.57 5.85 17.11
CA ARG A 368 -0.19 7.08 16.85
C ARG A 368 0.77 8.26 16.81
N VAL A 369 0.80 8.96 15.68
CA VAL A 369 1.70 10.08 15.43
C VAL A 369 0.90 11.35 15.23
N ARG A 370 1.32 12.43 15.88
CA ARG A 370 0.82 13.79 15.64
C ARG A 370 1.79 14.52 14.73
N VAL A 371 1.27 15.06 13.64
CA VAL A 371 1.98 16.00 12.75
C VAL A 371 1.46 17.39 13.03
N THR A 372 2.36 18.34 13.24
CA THR A 372 2.02 19.77 13.40
C THR A 372 2.72 20.56 12.31
N VAL A 373 1.93 21.22 11.47
CA VAL A 373 2.41 22.04 10.35
C VAL A 373 3.07 23.31 10.89
N ASP A 374 4.16 23.74 10.25
CA ASP A 374 4.78 25.02 10.55
C ASP A 374 3.78 26.19 10.34
N PRO A 375 3.65 27.14 11.29
CA PRO A 375 2.66 28.22 11.20
C PRO A 375 2.85 29.16 9.99
N ASP A 376 4.06 29.24 9.45
CA ASP A 376 4.40 30.10 8.31
C ASP A 376 4.28 29.35 6.97
N HIS A 377 4.15 28.02 6.99
CA HIS A 377 4.06 27.21 5.78
C HIS A 377 2.73 27.36 5.03
N ARG A 378 2.77 27.36 3.70
CA ARG A 378 1.58 27.42 2.81
C ARG A 378 1.81 26.52 1.60
N GLY A 379 0.71 25.98 1.04
CA GLY A 379 0.74 25.05 -0.08
C GLY A 379 0.97 23.61 0.33
N LEU A 380 1.65 22.84 -0.51
CA LEU A 380 1.98 21.45 -0.27
C LEU A 380 2.83 21.27 0.98
N VAL A 381 2.36 20.46 1.93
CA VAL A 381 3.17 19.91 3.03
C VAL A 381 3.68 18.56 2.58
N TYR A 382 4.99 18.38 2.53
CA TYR A 382 5.60 17.13 2.07
C TYR A 382 6.85 16.77 2.87
N GLY A 383 6.93 15.52 3.31
CA GLY A 383 8.16 14.99 3.90
C GLY A 383 7.94 13.70 4.64
N ASP A 384 9.00 13.16 5.25
CA ASP A 384 8.92 11.85 5.89
C ASP A 384 8.78 11.98 7.41
N VAL A 385 7.95 11.13 8.00
CA VAL A 385 8.07 10.76 9.42
C VAL A 385 8.88 9.47 9.50
N ARG A 386 10.05 9.52 10.14
CA ARG A 386 10.92 8.36 10.34
C ARG A 386 10.67 7.74 11.70
N PHE A 387 10.35 6.45 11.71
CA PHE A 387 10.06 5.64 12.89
C PHE A 387 11.32 4.90 13.33
N PHE A 388 11.61 4.91 14.63
CA PHE A 388 12.77 4.26 15.21
C PHE A 388 12.35 3.23 16.24
N SER A 389 12.89 2.01 16.10
CA SER A 389 12.75 0.97 17.13
C SER A 389 13.87 1.02 18.15
N ARG A 390 13.71 0.29 19.26
CA ARG A 390 14.80 0.01 20.22
C ARG A 390 16.01 -0.69 19.60
N VAL A 391 15.85 -1.37 18.47
CA VAL A 391 16.97 -1.97 17.74
C VAL A 391 17.78 -0.89 17.03
N PRO A 392 19.06 -0.70 17.38
CA PRO A 392 19.90 0.29 16.73
C PRO A 392 20.01 0.04 15.22
N GLY A 393 19.96 1.12 14.44
CA GLY A 393 20.11 1.06 12.99
C GLY A 393 18.89 0.58 12.20
N GLN A 394 17.76 0.24 12.85
CA GLN A 394 16.50 -0.03 12.17
C GLN A 394 15.55 1.17 12.30
N SER A 395 15.30 1.83 11.18
CA SER A 395 14.27 2.87 11.04
C SER A 395 13.51 2.71 9.73
N GLN A 396 12.31 3.27 9.64
CA GLN A 396 11.58 3.34 8.38
C GLN A 396 10.80 4.64 8.26
N ALA A 397 10.75 5.18 7.05
CA ALA A 397 10.02 6.40 6.74
C ALA A 397 8.59 6.13 6.21
N VAL A 398 7.65 6.96 6.64
CA VAL A 398 6.31 7.11 6.06
C VAL A 398 6.19 8.54 5.55
N THR A 399 5.87 8.71 4.27
CA THR A 399 5.72 10.06 3.70
C THR A 399 4.39 10.67 4.11
N VAL A 400 4.42 11.88 4.67
CA VAL A 400 3.26 12.71 4.97
C VAL A 400 3.04 13.67 3.82
N ILE A 401 1.79 13.75 3.35
CA ILE A 401 1.36 14.68 2.33
C ILE A 401 0.10 15.38 2.81
N ALA A 402 0.11 16.71 2.82
CA ALA A 402 -1.05 17.54 3.16
C ALA A 402 -1.06 18.80 2.30
N ARG A 403 -2.14 19.59 2.42
CA ARG A 403 -2.23 20.91 1.80
C ARG A 403 -2.59 21.94 2.86
N VAL A 404 -1.88 23.06 2.87
CA VAL A 404 -2.22 24.24 3.65
C VAL A 404 -2.70 25.32 2.69
N PRO A 405 -3.93 25.84 2.80
CA PRO A 405 -4.44 26.83 1.86
C PRO A 405 -3.54 28.08 1.76
N ARG A 406 -3.29 28.56 0.54
CA ARG A 406 -2.56 29.82 0.31
C ARG A 406 -3.48 31.02 0.58
N PRO A 407 -2.94 32.18 1.01
CA PRO A 407 -3.75 33.38 1.19
C PRO A 407 -4.52 33.73 -0.10
N GLY A 408 -5.83 33.96 0.01
CA GLY A 408 -6.70 34.25 -1.14
C GLY A 408 -7.37 33.02 -1.77
N GLU A 409 -7.00 31.80 -1.37
CA GLU A 409 -7.78 30.59 -1.65
C GLU A 409 -8.95 30.53 -0.64
N GLU A 410 -9.98 31.37 -0.81
CA GLU A 410 -11.20 31.27 0.02
C GLU A 410 -11.93 29.95 -0.26
N ARG A 411 -12.41 29.29 0.81
CA ARG A 411 -13.30 28.12 0.71
C ARG A 411 -14.56 28.55 -0.04
N GLY A 412 -14.68 28.17 -1.30
CA GLY A 412 -15.98 28.10 -1.97
C GLY A 412 -16.90 27.27 -1.07
N ARG A 413 -17.92 27.94 -0.54
CA ARG A 413 -18.97 27.33 0.30
C ARG A 413 -19.94 26.54 -0.54
#